data_AF-T0UMV6-F1
#
_entry.id   AF-T0UMV6-F1
#
_cell.length_a   1.000
_cell.length_b   1.000
_cell.length_c   1.000
_cell.angle_alpha   90.00
_cell.angle_beta   90.00
_cell.angle_gamma   90.00
#
_symmetry.space_group_name_H-M   'P 1'
#
loop_
_entity.id
_entity.type
_entity.pdbx_description
1 polymer ?
#
loop_
_entity_poly.entity_id
_entity_poly.type
_entity_poly.pdbx_seq_one_letter_code
_entity_poly.pdbx_strand_id
1 'polypeptide(L)'
;MKLTEESQALYKEYGVNPYATMLPLVIQLPILMALYQALTRVAFLKTGTFLWIELSQPDPYYILPVLAAFFTFLSTWLSNKAAREKNMAMTMMTYVMPIMIFFFGFRLASGVVLYWAVSNAFQVFQILLLNNPFKIIAKRKAEEEAEKERAAKIRRAKKKAQKRRK
;
A
#
# COMPACT_ATOMS: atom_id res chain seq x y z
N MET A 1 -6.93 -25.39 -8.04
CA MET A 1 -5.84 -25.30 -9.05
C MET A 1 -6.33 -24.68 -10.36
N LYS A 2 -7.50 -25.07 -10.90
CA LYS A 2 -8.10 -24.42 -12.09
C LYS A 2 -8.28 -22.90 -11.98
N LEU A 3 -8.77 -22.38 -10.85
CA LEU A 3 -8.96 -20.93 -10.66
C LEU A 3 -7.64 -20.14 -10.74
N THR A 4 -6.56 -20.68 -10.19
CA THR A 4 -5.21 -20.10 -10.27
C THR A 4 -4.65 -20.13 -11.69
N GLU A 5 -4.89 -21.21 -12.44
CA GLU A 5 -4.47 -21.34 -13.84
C GLU A 5 -5.24 -20.36 -14.74
N GLU A 6 -6.55 -20.25 -14.56
CA GLU A 6 -7.40 -19.30 -15.31
C GLU A 6 -7.02 -17.84 -15.00
N SER A 7 -6.72 -17.53 -13.73
CA SER A 7 -6.23 -16.18 -13.35
C SER A 7 -4.88 -15.86 -14.00
N GLN A 8 -3.97 -16.83 -14.07
CA GLN A 8 -2.67 -16.67 -14.73
C GLN A 8 -2.81 -16.53 -16.25
N ALA A 9 -3.70 -17.31 -16.88
CA ALA A 9 -4.01 -17.18 -18.30
C ALA A 9 -4.55 -15.79 -18.63
N LEU A 10 -5.45 -15.26 -17.80
CA LEU A 10 -5.99 -13.91 -17.93
C LEU A 10 -4.89 -12.84 -17.78
N TYR A 11 -4.00 -12.96 -16.79
CA TYR A 11 -2.87 -12.03 -16.65
C TYR A 11 -1.95 -12.03 -17.87
N LYS A 12 -1.72 -13.21 -18.47
CA LYS A 12 -0.93 -13.33 -19.70
C LYS A 12 -1.62 -12.71 -20.90
N GLU A 13 -2.93 -12.89 -21.04
CA GLU A 13 -3.74 -12.32 -22.13
C GLU A 13 -3.73 -10.78 -22.09
N TYR A 14 -3.86 -10.19 -20.90
CA TYR A 14 -3.88 -8.74 -20.71
C TYR A 14 -2.48 -8.13 -20.47
N GLY A 15 -1.40 -8.92 -20.56
CA GLY A 15 -0.02 -8.45 -20.38
C GLY A 15 0.31 -7.92 -18.98
N VAL A 16 -0.44 -8.34 -17.96
CA VAL A 16 -0.26 -7.89 -16.57
C VAL A 16 0.80 -8.75 -15.88
N ASN A 17 1.87 -8.13 -15.37
CA ASN A 17 2.89 -8.83 -14.60
C ASN A 17 2.53 -8.87 -13.10
N PRO A 18 2.22 -10.05 -12.52
CA PRO A 18 1.87 -10.16 -11.10
C PRO A 18 3.05 -9.86 -10.15
N TYR A 19 4.30 -9.92 -10.63
CA TYR A 19 5.48 -9.58 -9.84
C TYR A 19 5.80 -8.08 -9.84
N ALA A 20 5.11 -7.27 -10.66
CA ALA A 20 5.32 -5.83 -10.69
C ALA A 20 5.04 -5.18 -9.32
N THR A 21 4.15 -5.75 -8.52
CA THR A 21 3.89 -5.31 -7.13
C THR A 21 5.06 -5.56 -6.17
N MET A 22 6.01 -6.42 -6.53
CA MET A 22 7.21 -6.70 -5.72
C MET A 22 8.39 -5.80 -6.07
N LEU A 23 8.35 -5.14 -7.23
CA LEU A 23 9.43 -4.27 -7.70
C LEU A 23 9.81 -3.16 -6.70
N PRO A 24 8.88 -2.49 -6.02
CA PRO A 24 9.24 -1.49 -5.00
C PRO A 24 10.06 -2.10 -3.86
N LEU A 25 9.72 -3.32 -3.42
CA LEU A 25 10.43 -4.00 -2.34
C LEU A 25 11.88 -4.35 -2.75
N VAL A 26 12.06 -4.81 -3.98
CA VAL A 26 13.39 -5.15 -4.52
C VAL A 26 14.28 -3.91 -4.58
N ILE A 27 13.74 -2.75 -4.94
CA ILE A 27 14.49 -1.49 -4.96
C ILE A 27 14.71 -0.95 -3.54
N GLN A 28 13.74 -1.16 -2.63
CA GLN A 28 13.81 -0.69 -1.26
C GLN A 28 14.92 -1.36 -0.44
N LEU A 29 15.12 -2.67 -0.61
CA LEU A 29 16.08 -3.43 0.20
C LEU A 29 17.54 -2.92 0.05
N PRO A 30 18.10 -2.70 -1.16
CA PRO A 30 19.42 -2.11 -1.33
C PRO A 30 19.56 -0.72 -0.71
N ILE A 31 18.52 0.12 -0.82
CA ILE A 31 18.53 1.48 -0.24
C ILE A 31 18.63 1.40 1.28
N LEU A 32 17.83 0.53 1.91
CA LEU A 32 17.89 0.31 3.36
C LEU A 32 19.25 -0.24 3.80
N MET A 33 19.82 -1.20 3.07
CA MET A 33 21.14 -1.74 3.36
C MET A 33 22.24 -0.68 3.23
N ALA A 34 22.19 0.16 2.20
CA ALA A 34 23.14 1.25 1.99
C ALA A 34 23.03 2.29 3.13
N LEU A 35 21.82 2.68 3.51
CA LEU A 35 21.59 3.63 4.60
C LEU A 35 22.07 3.07 5.94
N TYR A 36 21.73 1.81 6.25
CA TYR A 36 22.18 1.16 7.48
C TYR A 36 23.70 1.07 7.54
N GLN A 37 24.36 0.66 6.44
CA GLN A 37 25.82 0.62 6.38
C GLN A 37 26.45 2.01 6.50
N ALA A 38 25.86 3.04 5.88
CA ALA A 38 26.34 4.41 6.02
C ALA A 38 26.30 4.86 7.49
N LEU A 39 25.16 4.68 8.17
CA LEU A 39 24.96 5.07 9.56
C LEU A 39 25.81 4.29 10.57
N THR A 40 26.20 3.06 10.24
CA THR A 40 26.93 2.16 11.15
C THR A 40 28.42 2.03 10.84
N ARG A 41 28.89 2.45 9.66
CA ARG A 41 30.30 2.34 9.26
C ARG A 41 31.00 3.69 9.11
N VAL A 42 30.27 4.76 8.81
CA VAL A 42 30.86 6.10 8.66
C VAL A 42 30.97 6.77 10.04
N ALA A 43 32.21 6.98 10.51
CA ALA A 43 32.49 7.48 11.86
C ALA A 43 31.77 8.80 12.18
N PHE A 44 31.71 9.74 11.23
CA PHE A 44 31.03 11.03 11.41
C PHE A 44 29.50 10.89 11.57
N LEU A 45 28.88 9.92 10.89
CA LEU A 45 27.43 9.69 11.00
C LEU A 45 27.07 8.95 12.29
N LYS A 46 28.02 8.26 12.91
CA LYS A 46 27.79 7.56 14.19
C LYS A 46 27.42 8.50 15.33
N THR A 47 28.02 9.68 15.33
CA THR A 47 27.83 10.70 16.36
C THR A 47 26.78 11.75 15.96
N GLY A 48 26.12 11.58 14.81
CA GLY A 48 25.13 12.51 14.32
C GLY A 48 23.86 12.47 15.16
N THR A 49 23.45 13.63 15.68
CA THR A 49 22.18 13.79 16.39
C THR A 49 21.16 14.51 15.50
N PHE A 50 19.88 14.17 15.68
CA PHE A 50 18.77 14.87 15.04
C PHE A 50 17.60 14.93 16.01
N LEU A 51 17.09 16.12 16.33
CA LEU A 51 16.05 16.29 17.34
C LEU A 51 16.45 15.61 18.68
N TRP A 52 15.75 14.54 19.09
CA TRP A 52 16.02 13.76 20.30
C TRP A 52 16.75 12.43 20.07
N ILE A 53 17.11 12.11 18.81
CA ILE A 53 17.70 10.82 18.44
C ILE A 53 19.18 10.94 18.10
N GLU A 54 19.92 9.87 18.40
CA GLU A 54 21.25 9.60 17.86
C GLU A 54 21.11 8.65 16.66
N LEU A 55 21.52 9.10 15.47
CA LEU A 55 21.17 8.44 14.20
C LEU A 55 21.67 7.00 14.09
N SER A 56 22.74 6.65 14.81
CA SER A 56 23.36 5.33 14.79
C SER A 56 22.84 4.39 15.88
N GLN A 57 22.21 4.94 16.91
CA GLN A 57 21.67 4.18 18.04
C GLN A 57 20.15 4.00 17.91
N PRO A 58 19.55 3.02 18.60
CA PRO A 58 18.10 2.93 18.72
C PRO A 58 17.48 4.19 19.32
N ASP A 59 16.23 4.49 18.95
CA ASP A 59 15.49 5.64 19.51
C ASP A 59 15.22 5.42 21.01
N PRO A 60 15.73 6.28 21.91
CA PRO A 60 15.58 6.12 23.35
C PRO A 60 14.13 6.22 23.84
N TYR A 61 13.25 6.92 23.10
CA TYR A 61 11.85 7.14 23.48
C TYR A 61 10.87 6.32 22.64
N TYR A 62 11.36 5.53 21.67
CA TYR A 62 10.55 4.71 20.77
C TYR A 62 9.47 5.47 19.97
N ILE A 63 9.59 6.78 19.85
CA ILE A 63 8.65 7.64 19.13
C ILE A 63 8.69 7.32 17.63
N LEU A 64 9.90 7.14 17.07
CA LEU A 64 10.08 6.84 15.65
C LEU A 64 9.52 5.48 15.24
N PRO A 65 9.74 4.37 15.97
CA PRO A 65 9.06 3.10 15.71
C PRO A 65 7.54 3.21 15.66
N VAL A 66 6.93 3.96 16.58
CA VAL A 66 5.47 4.22 16.57
C VAL A 66 5.07 4.96 15.31
N LEU A 67 5.77 6.03 14.96
CA LEU A 67 5.47 6.81 13.75
C LEU A 67 5.68 6.00 12.47
N ALA A 68 6.76 5.21 12.40
CA ALA A 68 7.03 4.35 11.26
C ALA A 68 5.93 3.30 11.07
N ALA A 69 5.49 2.66 12.15
CA ALA A 69 4.37 1.72 12.11
C ALA A 69 3.06 2.42 11.70
N PHE A 70 2.75 3.57 12.30
CA PHE A 70 1.56 4.36 11.97
C PHE A 70 1.53 4.76 10.49
N PHE A 71 2.61 5.34 9.97
CA PHE A 71 2.65 5.75 8.57
C PHE A 71 2.68 4.56 7.61
N THR A 72 3.31 3.43 7.97
CA THR A 72 3.24 2.21 7.15
C THR A 72 1.82 1.65 7.11
N PHE A 73 1.14 1.64 8.25
CA PHE A 73 -0.26 1.24 8.32
C PHE A 73 -1.11 2.14 7.41
N LEU A 74 -0.96 3.46 7.54
CA LEU A 74 -1.75 4.42 6.78
C LEU A 74 -1.45 4.35 5.27
N SER A 75 -0.19 4.20 4.86
CA SER A 75 0.20 4.06 3.45
C SER A 75 -0.39 2.79 2.84
N THR A 76 -0.25 1.66 3.54
CA THR A 76 -0.76 0.35 3.10
C THR A 76 -2.30 0.33 3.08
N TRP A 77 -2.93 0.88 4.11
CA TRP A 77 -4.38 0.97 4.20
C TRP A 77 -4.98 1.84 3.09
N LEU A 78 -4.43 3.02 2.83
CA LEU A 78 -4.89 3.90 1.73
C LEU A 78 -4.72 3.22 0.38
N SER A 79 -3.59 2.56 0.14
CA SER A 79 -3.32 1.81 -1.10
C SER A 79 -4.32 0.68 -1.29
N ASN A 80 -4.53 -0.14 -0.26
CA ASN A 80 -5.44 -1.28 -0.31
C ASN A 80 -6.91 -0.87 -0.37
N LYS A 81 -7.26 0.31 0.14
CA LYS A 81 -8.62 0.86 0.01
C LYS A 81 -8.97 1.17 -1.44
N ALA A 82 -7.99 1.52 -2.28
CA ALA A 82 -8.19 1.72 -3.72
C ALA A 82 -8.29 0.40 -4.52
N ALA A 83 -7.87 -0.74 -3.96
CA ALA A 83 -7.96 -2.03 -4.62
C ALA A 83 -9.42 -2.50 -4.76
N ARG A 84 -9.76 -3.12 -5.91
CA ARG A 84 -11.11 -3.68 -6.14
C ARG A 84 -11.31 -5.01 -5.40
N GLU A 85 -10.29 -5.85 -5.40
CA GLU A 85 -10.30 -7.12 -4.66
C GLU A 85 -9.47 -7.00 -3.40
N LYS A 86 -10.01 -7.52 -2.30
CA LYS A 86 -9.28 -7.71 -1.06
C LYS A 86 -9.03 -9.20 -0.88
N ASN A 87 -7.75 -9.57 -0.86
CA ASN A 87 -7.36 -10.93 -0.50
C ASN A 87 -6.82 -10.96 0.95
N MET A 88 -6.73 -12.17 1.50
CA MET A 88 -6.19 -12.38 2.85
C MET A 88 -4.76 -11.85 2.97
N ALA A 89 -3.94 -12.03 1.93
CA ALA A 89 -2.56 -11.55 1.89
C ALA A 89 -2.44 -10.02 2.06
N MET A 90 -3.22 -9.22 1.32
CA MET A 90 -3.24 -7.76 1.47
C MET A 90 -3.70 -7.32 2.86
N THR A 91 -4.66 -8.05 3.43
CA THR A 91 -5.15 -7.79 4.80
C THR A 91 -4.04 -8.04 5.81
N MET A 92 -3.35 -9.18 5.73
CA MET A 92 -2.19 -9.47 6.57
C MET A 92 -1.10 -8.41 6.40
N MET A 93 -0.77 -8.00 5.17
CA MET A 93 0.22 -6.95 4.94
C MET A 93 -0.19 -5.61 5.57
N THR A 94 -1.48 -5.28 5.60
CA THR A 94 -1.96 -4.01 6.17
C THR A 94 -1.81 -3.97 7.68
N TYR A 95 -2.10 -5.08 8.37
CA TYR A 95 -2.17 -5.09 9.83
C TYR A 95 -0.92 -5.68 10.48
N VAL A 96 -0.36 -6.75 9.92
CA VAL A 96 0.77 -7.48 10.51
C VAL A 96 2.10 -6.78 10.24
N MET A 97 2.32 -6.26 9.02
CA MET A 97 3.60 -5.63 8.68
C MET A 97 3.93 -4.41 9.56
N PRO A 98 2.99 -3.46 9.83
CA PRO A 98 3.27 -2.35 10.73
C PRO A 98 3.66 -2.79 12.14
N ILE A 99 3.03 -3.85 12.65
CA ILE A 99 3.35 -4.42 13.96
C ILE A 99 4.76 -5.00 13.95
N MET A 100 5.15 -5.73 12.89
CA MET A 100 6.52 -6.23 12.76
C MET A 100 7.55 -5.09 12.68
N ILE A 101 7.26 -4.04 11.90
CA ILE A 101 8.14 -2.86 11.78
C ILE A 101 8.29 -2.16 13.13
N PHE A 102 7.22 -2.04 13.91
CA PHE A 102 7.27 -1.47 15.25
C PHE A 102 8.28 -2.18 16.15
N PHE A 103 8.15 -3.51 16.29
CA PHE A 103 9.07 -4.29 17.13
C PHE A 103 10.49 -4.36 16.57
N PHE A 104 10.63 -4.39 15.25
CA PHE A 104 11.95 -4.38 14.60
C PHE A 104 12.64 -3.02 14.77
N GLY A 105 11.89 -1.93 14.72
CA GLY A 105 12.37 -0.56 14.90
C GLY A 105 13.02 -0.31 16.27
N PHE A 106 12.67 -1.09 17.30
CA PHE A 106 13.31 -0.99 18.62
C PHE A 106 14.78 -1.43 18.64
N ARG A 107 15.19 -2.23 17.65
CA ARG A 107 16.56 -2.78 17.57
C ARG A 107 17.39 -2.11 16.48
N LEU A 108 16.75 -1.36 15.60
CA LEU A 108 17.41 -0.68 14.49
C LEU A 108 17.95 0.68 14.91
N ALA A 109 18.99 1.12 14.20
CA ALA A 109 19.47 2.50 14.27
C ALA A 109 18.32 3.47 13.93
N SER A 110 18.15 4.50 14.76
CA SER A 110 17.06 5.46 14.67
C SER A 110 17.02 6.19 13.33
N GLY A 111 18.17 6.40 12.67
CA GLY A 111 18.23 6.98 11.33
C GLY A 111 17.56 6.12 10.25
N VAL A 112 17.60 4.78 10.38
CA VAL A 112 16.87 3.88 9.47
C VAL A 112 15.37 3.97 9.71
N VAL A 113 14.97 4.01 10.99
CA VAL A 113 13.55 4.12 11.37
C VAL A 113 12.97 5.48 10.99
N LEU A 114 13.75 6.55 11.14
CA LEU A 114 13.42 7.90 10.69
C LEU A 114 13.18 7.94 9.19
N TYR A 115 14.10 7.38 8.40
CA TYR A 115 13.93 7.27 6.95
C TYR A 115 12.64 6.52 6.60
N TRP A 116 12.35 5.43 7.30
CA TRP A 116 11.13 4.66 7.07
C TRP A 116 9.85 5.45 7.39
N ALA A 117 9.83 6.18 8.52
CA ALA A 117 8.72 7.02 8.91
C ALA A 117 8.47 8.15 7.89
N VAL A 118 9.52 8.88 7.52
CA VAL A 118 9.44 9.99 6.56
C VAL A 118 9.04 9.50 5.17
N SER A 119 9.60 8.39 4.71
CA SER A 119 9.26 7.82 3.38
C SER A 119 7.80 7.41 3.30
N ASN A 120 7.26 6.74 4.33
CA ASN A 120 5.84 6.39 4.35
C ASN A 120 4.93 7.61 4.52
N ALA A 121 5.32 8.59 5.34
CA ALA A 121 4.56 9.84 5.48
C ALA A 121 4.46 10.57 4.14
N PHE A 122 5.56 10.64 3.40
CA PHE A 122 5.58 11.17 2.04
C PHE A 122 4.71 10.34 1.08
N GLN A 123 4.78 9.00 1.17
CA GLN A 123 3.93 8.12 0.37
C GLN A 123 2.43 8.35 0.66
N VAL A 124 2.03 8.49 1.92
CA VAL A 124 0.66 8.84 2.31
C VAL A 124 0.24 10.15 1.65
N PHE A 125 1.08 11.18 1.75
CA PHE A 125 0.83 12.47 1.11
C PHE A 125 0.65 12.32 -0.42
N GLN A 126 1.57 11.61 -1.09
CA GLN A 126 1.48 11.34 -2.52
C GLN A 126 0.19 10.60 -2.91
N ILE A 127 -0.21 9.58 -2.15
CA ILE A 127 -1.45 8.83 -2.41
C ILE A 127 -2.66 9.75 -2.28
N LEU A 128 -2.73 10.56 -1.22
CA LEU A 128 -3.86 11.46 -1.00
C LEU A 128 -3.95 12.56 -2.07
N LEU A 129 -2.81 13.03 -2.57
CA LEU A 129 -2.73 14.08 -3.59
C LEU A 129 -3.02 13.54 -5.00
N LEU A 130 -2.33 12.47 -5.42
CA LEU A 130 -2.36 11.98 -6.80
C LEU A 130 -3.37 10.85 -7.02
N ASN A 131 -3.43 9.88 -6.11
CA ASN A 131 -4.19 8.63 -6.25
C ASN A 131 -5.23 8.46 -5.15
N ASN A 132 -5.99 9.52 -4.88
CA ASN A 132 -6.88 9.59 -3.73
C ASN A 132 -7.92 8.44 -3.76
N PRO A 133 -7.88 7.49 -2.80
CA PRO A 133 -8.73 6.30 -2.82
C PRO A 133 -10.22 6.66 -2.72
N PHE A 134 -10.57 7.73 -2.03
CA PHE A 134 -11.96 8.15 -1.86
C PHE A 134 -12.58 8.61 -3.18
N LYS A 135 -11.83 9.37 -3.98
CA LYS A 135 -12.26 9.80 -5.32
C LYS A 135 -12.41 8.62 -6.27
N ILE A 136 -11.46 7.68 -6.24
CA ILE A 136 -11.49 6.46 -7.08
C ILE A 136 -12.72 5.61 -6.76
N ILE A 137 -13.02 5.40 -5.47
CA ILE A 137 -14.18 4.60 -5.04
C ILE A 137 -15.49 5.29 -5.40
N ALA A 138 -15.59 6.61 -5.20
CA ALA A 138 -16.79 7.37 -5.56
C ALA A 138 -17.10 7.26 -7.06
N LYS A 139 -16.09 7.42 -7.92
CA LYS A 139 -16.24 7.26 -9.38
C LYS A 139 -16.73 5.86 -9.75
N ARG A 140 -16.14 4.81 -9.17
CA ARG A 140 -16.53 3.42 -9.43
C ARG A 140 -17.97 3.13 -9.01
N LYS A 141 -18.39 3.60 -7.84
CA LYS A 141 -19.78 3.44 -7.38
C LYS A 141 -20.78 4.12 -8.32
N ALA A 142 -20.47 5.33 -8.78
CA ALA A 142 -21.31 6.04 -9.74
C ALA A 142 -21.42 5.29 -11.09
N GLU A 143 -20.31 4.72 -11.58
CA GLU A 143 -20.31 3.88 -12.78
C GLU A 143 -21.17 2.61 -12.61
N GLU A 144 -21.03 1.91 -11.48
CA GLU A 144 -21.82 0.72 -11.15
C GLU A 144 -23.32 1.01 -11.01
N GLU A 145 -23.69 2.15 -10.40
CA GLU A 145 -25.08 2.60 -10.28
C GLU A 145 -25.67 2.94 -11.65
N ALA A 146 -24.91 3.66 -12.49
CA ALA A 146 -25.33 3.97 -13.86
C ALA A 146 -25.51 2.70 -14.71
N GLU A 147 -24.66 1.70 -14.55
CA GLU A 147 -24.78 0.40 -15.22
C GLU A 147 -26.03 -0.37 -14.75
N LYS A 148 -26.29 -0.41 -13.44
CA LYS A 148 -27.50 -1.03 -12.86
C LYS A 148 -28.77 -0.36 -13.36
N GLU A 149 -28.79 0.96 -13.46
CA GLU A 149 -29.92 1.70 -14.03
C GLU A 149 -30.14 1.40 -15.51
N ARG A 150 -29.07 1.36 -16.31
CA ARG A 150 -29.13 0.99 -17.74
C ARG A 150 -29.69 -0.42 -17.91
N ALA A 151 -29.16 -1.39 -17.14
CA ALA A 151 -29.64 -2.76 -17.13
C ALA A 151 -31.13 -2.85 -16.72
N ALA A 152 -31.56 -2.08 -15.72
CA ALA A 152 -32.96 -2.03 -15.29
C ALA A 152 -33.88 -1.43 -16.35
N LYS A 153 -33.46 -0.36 -17.05
CA LYS A 153 -34.20 0.26 -18.17
C LYS A 153 -34.35 -0.73 -19.33
N ILE A 154 -33.28 -1.42 -19.72
CA ILE A 154 -33.31 -2.47 -20.76
C ILE A 154 -34.27 -3.60 -20.35
N ARG A 155 -34.20 -4.07 -19.10
CA ARG A 155 -35.09 -5.12 -18.59
C ARG A 155 -36.56 -4.68 -18.61
N ARG A 156 -36.86 -3.44 -18.24
CA ARG A 156 -38.22 -2.87 -18.28
C ARG A 156 -38.72 -2.75 -19.73
N ALA A 157 -37.89 -2.30 -20.66
CA ALA A 157 -38.22 -2.20 -22.08
C ALA A 157 -38.50 -3.58 -22.70
N LYS A 158 -37.64 -4.59 -22.45
CA LYS A 158 -37.85 -5.97 -22.90
C LYS A 158 -39.17 -6.56 -22.37
N LYS A 159 -39.49 -6.36 -21.09
CA LYS A 159 -40.78 -6.80 -20.50
C LYS A 159 -41.99 -6.12 -21.15
N LYS A 160 -41.92 -4.81 -21.43
CA LYS A 160 -42.98 -4.08 -22.15
C LYS A 160 -43.16 -4.58 -23.58
N ALA A 161 -42.07 -4.84 -24.30
CA ALA A 161 -42.11 -5.39 -25.65
C ALA A 161 -42.71 -6.80 -25.70
N GLN A 162 -42.36 -7.67 -24.75
CA GLN A 162 -42.95 -9.01 -24.62
C GLN A 162 -44.45 -8.96 -24.32
N LYS A 163 -44.90 -8.06 -23.44
CA LYS A 163 -46.33 -7.89 -23.14
C LYS A 163 -47.15 -7.36 -24.32
N ARG A 164 -46.56 -6.59 -25.24
CA ARG A 164 -47.22 -6.09 -26.46
C ARG A 164 -47.29 -7.12 -27.58
N ARG A 165 -46.52 -8.22 -27.48
CA ARG A 165 -46.46 -9.31 -28.47
C ARG A 165 -47.38 -10.49 -28.13
N LYS A 166 -47.93 -10.52 -26.91
CA LYS A 166 -49.03 -11.39 -26.48
C LYS A 166 -50.33 -10.62 -26.59
#